data_AF-A0A0Q4L8S8-F1
#
_entry.id   AF-A0A0Q4L8S8-F1
#
_cell.length_a   1.000
_cell.length_b   1.000
_cell.length_c   1.000
_cell.angle_alpha   90.00
_cell.angle_beta   90.00
_cell.angle_gamma   90.00
#
_symmetry.space_group_name_H-M   'P 1'
#
loop_
_entity.id
_entity.type
_entity.pdbx_description
1 polymer ?
#
loop_
_entity_poly.entity_id
_entity_poly.type
_entity_poly.pdbx_seq_one_letter_code
_entity_poly.pdbx_strand_id
1 'polypeptide(L)'
;MIHDPVAHADDLLARGRVGDAVSVIEQHAQAGSVDAVFKLAMWTLAGSPVRRDLPAARALLRQAASLGNPDAALVEIALVANGSGATADWAGARALLDTAAETDAIAAAHRALLDKMTLTDDGAPVDPAQAETIGKTPDVRHIARLFTQDECLHIAHCAADMLQPAMVADPQTGRNVPNPVRTSDGAVIGPTRETLVVQALNRRLAAVTGTDWRQGEALSVLRYRPGQQFRPHVDALPATGNQRIRTVLVYLNDGFSGGATFFLNNALRVMPRTGDAVIFDNVRPDGAVDRTTQHAGEPVTSGVKWLATRWIRARPFSVWTGPENAA
;
A
#
# COMPACT_ATOMS: atom_id res chain seq x y z
N MET A 1 -32.14 -4.34 -26.85
CA MET A 1 -30.73 -3.95 -26.68
C MET A 1 -30.30 -4.42 -25.32
N ILE A 2 -29.28 -5.28 -25.23
CA ILE A 2 -28.71 -5.66 -23.95
C ILE A 2 -27.98 -4.41 -23.45
N HIS A 3 -28.63 -3.67 -22.55
CA HIS A 3 -27.97 -2.57 -21.86
C HIS A 3 -26.93 -3.18 -20.94
N ASP A 4 -25.68 -2.71 -21.04
CA ASP A 4 -24.62 -3.02 -20.08
C ASP A 4 -25.17 -2.77 -18.65
N PRO A 5 -25.29 -3.82 -17.83
CA PRO A 5 -25.89 -3.69 -16.50
C PRO A 5 -25.08 -2.81 -15.57
N VAL A 6 -23.76 -2.74 -15.76
CA VAL A 6 -22.88 -1.88 -14.96
C VAL A 6 -23.10 -0.43 -15.33
N ALA A 7 -23.08 -0.08 -16.62
CA ALA A 7 -23.36 1.27 -17.07
C ALA A 7 -24.78 1.74 -16.66
N HIS A 8 -25.77 0.84 -16.71
CA HIS A 8 -27.12 1.15 -16.26
C HIS A 8 -27.18 1.42 -14.75
N ALA A 9 -26.52 0.60 -13.94
CA ALA A 9 -26.45 0.80 -12.51
C ALA A 9 -25.71 2.10 -12.14
N ASP A 10 -24.65 2.46 -12.87
CA ASP A 10 -23.91 3.70 -12.65
C ASP A 10 -24.74 4.95 -12.98
N ASP A 11 -25.56 4.93 -14.04
CA ASP A 11 -26.53 5.99 -14.34
C ASP A 11 -27.60 6.11 -13.24
N LEU A 12 -28.10 4.98 -12.72
CA LEU A 12 -29.05 4.98 -11.60
C LEU A 12 -28.43 5.58 -10.34
N LEU A 13 -27.17 5.25 -10.02
CA LEU A 13 -26.44 5.86 -8.91
C LEU A 13 -26.26 7.36 -9.08
N ALA A 14 -25.90 7.82 -10.28
CA ALA A 14 -25.74 9.25 -10.59
C ALA A 14 -27.06 10.04 -10.39
N ARG A 15 -28.21 9.38 -10.50
CA ARG A 15 -29.54 9.96 -10.27
C ARG A 15 -30.07 9.74 -8.85
N GLY A 16 -29.24 9.21 -7.93
CA GLY A 16 -29.63 8.93 -6.54
C GLY A 16 -30.55 7.71 -6.36
N ARG A 17 -30.77 6.91 -7.42
CA ARG A 17 -31.62 5.70 -7.40
C ARG A 17 -30.81 4.48 -6.92
N VAL A 18 -30.30 4.57 -5.69
CA VAL A 18 -29.37 3.57 -5.13
C VAL A 18 -29.97 2.16 -5.07
N GLY A 19 -31.22 2.03 -4.60
CA GLY A 19 -31.89 0.73 -4.50
C GLY A 19 -32.04 0.04 -5.86
N ASP A 20 -32.43 0.80 -6.89
CA ASP A 20 -32.58 0.27 -8.24
C ASP A 20 -31.24 -0.15 -8.84
N ALA A 21 -30.18 0.63 -8.62
CA ALA A 21 -28.83 0.28 -9.06
C ALA A 21 -28.35 -1.04 -8.44
N VAL A 22 -28.59 -1.23 -7.14
CA VAL A 22 -28.31 -2.48 -6.44
C VAL A 22 -29.09 -3.64 -7.03
N SER A 23 -30.40 -3.48 -7.21
CA SER A 23 -31.24 -4.54 -7.79
C SER A 23 -30.82 -4.93 -9.22
N VAL A 24 -30.42 -3.98 -10.07
CA VAL A 24 -29.90 -4.28 -11.42
C VAL A 24 -28.65 -5.15 -11.33
N ILE A 25 -27.68 -4.76 -10.51
CA ILE A 25 -26.43 -5.53 -10.37
C ILE A 25 -26.68 -6.91 -9.78
N GLU A 26 -27.51 -7.03 -8.73
CA GLU A 26 -27.82 -8.33 -8.12
C GLU A 26 -28.52 -9.29 -9.10
N GLN A 27 -29.52 -8.80 -9.85
CA GLN A 27 -30.23 -9.61 -10.85
C GLN A 27 -29.29 -10.12 -11.95
N HIS A 28 -28.44 -9.24 -12.48
CA HIS A 28 -27.49 -9.62 -13.52
C HIS A 28 -26.37 -10.52 -13.00
N ALA A 29 -25.91 -10.31 -11.76
CA ALA A 29 -24.94 -11.20 -11.12
C ALA A 29 -25.51 -12.60 -10.93
N GLN A 30 -26.77 -12.70 -10.48
CA GLN A 30 -27.48 -13.98 -10.34
C GLN A 30 -27.71 -14.67 -11.69
N ALA A 31 -27.86 -13.90 -12.77
CA ALA A 31 -27.94 -14.40 -14.14
C ALA A 31 -26.58 -14.79 -14.75
N GLY A 32 -25.47 -14.66 -14.01
CA GLY A 32 -24.13 -15.06 -14.46
C GLY A 32 -23.38 -13.99 -15.27
N SER A 33 -23.82 -12.73 -15.27
CA SER A 33 -23.06 -11.64 -15.89
C SER A 33 -21.77 -11.38 -15.12
N VAL A 34 -20.63 -11.63 -15.78
CA VAL A 34 -19.29 -11.50 -15.20
C VAL A 34 -19.05 -10.11 -14.62
N ASP A 35 -19.39 -9.06 -15.37
CA ASP A 35 -19.19 -7.67 -14.96
C ASP A 35 -20.09 -7.29 -13.79
N ALA A 36 -21.31 -7.83 -13.73
CA ALA A 36 -22.21 -7.60 -12.60
C ALA A 36 -21.74 -8.32 -11.34
N VAL A 37 -21.25 -9.56 -11.45
CA VAL A 37 -20.63 -10.28 -10.32
C VAL A 37 -19.43 -9.51 -9.80
N PHE A 38 -18.53 -9.04 -10.69
CA PHE A 38 -17.37 -8.26 -10.29
C PHE A 38 -17.76 -6.93 -9.64
N LYS A 39 -18.71 -6.18 -10.23
CA LYS A 39 -19.24 -4.93 -9.65
C LYS A 39 -19.82 -5.15 -8.26
N LEU A 40 -20.61 -6.20 -8.07
CA LEU A 40 -21.18 -6.58 -6.77
C LEU A 40 -20.07 -6.91 -5.77
N ALA A 41 -19.03 -7.64 -6.19
CA ALA A 41 -17.88 -7.95 -5.36
C ALA A 41 -17.18 -6.69 -4.86
N MET A 42 -16.93 -5.73 -5.76
CA MET A 42 -16.28 -4.46 -5.43
C MET A 42 -17.14 -3.59 -4.52
N TRP A 43 -18.45 -3.52 -4.73
CA TRP A 43 -19.38 -2.83 -3.82
C TRP A 43 -19.42 -3.46 -2.43
N THR A 44 -19.47 -4.79 -2.37
CA THR A 44 -19.47 -5.56 -1.11
C THR A 44 -18.14 -5.41 -0.37
N LEU A 45 -17.03 -5.25 -1.09
CA LEU A 45 -15.72 -4.97 -0.49
C LEU A 45 -15.62 -3.52 0.01
N ALA A 46 -16.07 -2.56 -0.79
CA ALA A 46 -16.04 -1.13 -0.43
C ALA A 46 -16.98 -0.83 0.75
N GLY A 47 -18.11 -1.54 0.85
CA GLY A 47 -19.18 -1.24 1.79
C GLY A 47 -20.04 -0.05 1.36
N SER A 48 -20.13 0.19 0.05
CA SER A 48 -21.02 1.18 -0.57
C SER A 48 -21.27 0.78 -2.03
N PRO A 49 -22.52 0.83 -2.53
CA PRO A 49 -23.75 1.18 -1.80
C PRO A 49 -24.30 0.05 -0.91
N VAL A 50 -23.76 -1.17 -1.01
CA VAL A 50 -24.16 -2.31 -0.17
C VAL A 50 -23.30 -2.39 1.09
N ARG A 51 -23.78 -3.06 2.14
CA ARG A 51 -23.02 -3.25 3.38
C ARG A 51 -21.74 -4.05 3.10
N ARG A 52 -20.64 -3.67 3.78
CA ARG A 52 -19.38 -4.39 3.66
C ARG A 52 -19.49 -5.81 4.21
N ASP A 53 -19.03 -6.78 3.42
CA ASP A 53 -18.88 -8.18 3.82
C ASP A 53 -17.66 -8.79 3.11
N LEU A 54 -16.54 -8.92 3.82
CA LEU A 54 -15.28 -9.36 3.22
C LEU A 54 -15.32 -10.84 2.78
N PRO A 55 -15.83 -11.80 3.58
CA PRO A 55 -16.03 -13.16 3.11
C PRO A 55 -16.90 -13.25 1.85
N ALA A 56 -18.04 -12.55 1.80
CA ALA A 56 -18.92 -12.57 0.63
C ALA A 56 -18.27 -11.92 -0.60
N ALA A 57 -17.57 -10.78 -0.41
CA ALA A 57 -16.82 -10.14 -1.49
C ALA A 57 -15.76 -11.08 -2.08
N ARG A 58 -15.02 -11.81 -1.24
CA ARG A 58 -14.02 -12.80 -1.70
C ARG A 58 -14.66 -13.94 -2.47
N ALA A 59 -15.84 -14.42 -2.06
CA ALA A 59 -16.58 -15.45 -2.80
C ALA A 59 -17.05 -14.95 -4.19
N LEU A 60 -17.54 -13.71 -4.26
CA LEU A 60 -17.94 -13.08 -5.53
C LEU A 60 -16.75 -12.83 -6.46
N LEU A 61 -15.60 -12.42 -5.92
CA LEU A 61 -14.36 -12.28 -6.71
C LEU A 61 -13.94 -13.62 -7.32
N ARG A 62 -13.96 -14.70 -6.53
CA ARG A 62 -13.69 -16.06 -7.04
C ARG A 62 -14.66 -16.46 -8.15
N GLN A 63 -15.94 -16.16 -7.98
CA GLN A 63 -16.95 -16.43 -9.00
C GLN A 63 -16.61 -15.66 -10.28
N ALA A 64 -16.38 -14.35 -10.21
CA ALA A 64 -16.02 -13.54 -11.38
C ALA A 64 -14.72 -14.01 -12.04
N ALA A 65 -13.69 -14.39 -11.25
CA ALA A 65 -12.44 -14.96 -11.76
C ALA A 65 -12.68 -16.27 -12.52
N SER A 66 -13.52 -17.18 -11.97
CA SER A 66 -13.89 -18.43 -12.63
C SER A 66 -14.68 -18.25 -13.92
N LEU A 67 -15.34 -17.09 -14.07
CA LEU A 67 -16.04 -16.67 -15.29
C LEU A 67 -15.12 -15.93 -16.27
N GLY A 68 -13.83 -15.79 -15.97
CA GLY A 68 -12.83 -15.20 -16.87
C GLY A 68 -12.56 -13.71 -16.65
N ASN A 69 -12.92 -13.13 -15.49
CA ASN A 69 -12.56 -11.75 -15.17
C ASN A 69 -11.13 -11.67 -14.58
N PRO A 70 -10.14 -11.09 -15.30
CA PRO A 70 -8.74 -11.04 -14.84
C PRO A 70 -8.55 -10.11 -13.64
N ASP A 71 -9.28 -8.98 -13.59
CA ASP A 71 -9.19 -8.05 -12.46
C ASP A 71 -9.70 -8.69 -11.17
N ALA A 72 -10.79 -9.46 -11.24
CA ALA A 72 -11.32 -10.21 -10.12
C ALA A 72 -10.31 -11.25 -9.61
N ALA A 73 -9.61 -11.94 -10.52
CA ALA A 73 -8.57 -12.89 -10.16
C ALA A 73 -7.42 -12.21 -9.40
N LEU A 74 -6.91 -11.09 -9.91
CA LEU A 74 -5.83 -10.34 -9.26
C LEU A 74 -6.23 -9.80 -7.87
N VAL A 75 -7.46 -9.31 -7.73
CA VAL A 75 -7.97 -8.88 -6.42
C VAL A 75 -8.17 -10.07 -5.48
N GLU A 76 -8.74 -11.18 -5.94
CA GLU A 76 -8.87 -12.40 -5.12
C GLU A 76 -7.50 -12.86 -4.61
N ILE A 77 -6.50 -12.94 -5.49
CA ILE A 77 -5.12 -13.30 -5.16
C ILE A 77 -4.57 -12.42 -4.03
N ALA A 78 -4.76 -11.09 -4.12
CA ALA A 78 -4.31 -10.16 -3.08
C ALA A 78 -5.02 -10.41 -1.73
N LEU A 79 -6.35 -10.59 -1.75
CA LEU A 79 -7.16 -10.81 -0.54
C LEU A 79 -6.89 -12.17 0.12
N VAL A 80 -6.63 -13.21 -0.68
CA VAL A 80 -6.21 -14.53 -0.19
C VAL A 80 -4.90 -14.41 0.57
N ALA A 81 -3.91 -13.73 -0.01
CA ALA A 81 -2.58 -13.60 0.58
C ALA A 81 -2.55 -12.73 1.84
N ASN A 82 -3.35 -11.65 1.92
CA ASN A 82 -3.37 -10.77 3.10
C ASN A 82 -4.46 -11.13 4.14
N GLY A 83 -5.27 -12.16 3.91
CA GLY A 83 -6.28 -12.62 4.86
C GLY A 83 -7.51 -11.71 4.94
N SER A 84 -7.82 -10.99 3.87
CA SER A 84 -9.06 -10.21 3.82
C SER A 84 -10.25 -11.15 3.59
N GLY A 85 -11.13 -11.27 4.59
CA GLY A 85 -12.33 -12.10 4.54
C GLY A 85 -12.12 -13.60 4.84
N ALA A 86 -10.90 -14.05 5.13
CA ALA A 86 -10.61 -15.36 5.72
C ALA A 86 -9.17 -15.38 6.28
N THR A 87 -8.67 -16.52 6.75
CA THR A 87 -7.25 -16.67 7.10
C THR A 87 -6.35 -16.35 5.89
N ALA A 88 -5.21 -15.69 6.14
CA ALA A 88 -4.19 -15.44 5.14
C ALA A 88 -3.60 -16.77 4.65
N ASP A 89 -3.48 -16.93 3.33
CA ASP A 89 -3.03 -18.16 2.69
C ASP A 89 -2.08 -17.82 1.53
N TRP A 90 -0.79 -17.73 1.85
CA TRP A 90 0.24 -17.40 0.86
C TRP A 90 0.36 -18.47 -0.23
N ALA A 91 0.36 -19.75 0.14
CA ALA A 91 0.52 -20.86 -0.80
C ALA A 91 -0.68 -20.93 -1.76
N GLY A 92 -1.90 -20.80 -1.24
CA GLY A 92 -3.10 -20.74 -2.07
C GLY A 92 -3.10 -19.53 -3.02
N ALA A 93 -2.66 -18.37 -2.55
CA ALA A 93 -2.54 -17.19 -3.40
C ALA A 93 -1.46 -17.35 -4.49
N ARG A 94 -0.35 -18.02 -4.19
CA ARG A 94 0.71 -18.33 -5.15
C ARG A 94 0.20 -19.27 -6.24
N ALA A 95 -0.58 -20.29 -5.87
CA ALA A 95 -1.21 -21.21 -6.82
C ALA A 95 -2.23 -20.50 -7.71
N LEU A 96 -3.07 -19.62 -7.15
CA LEU A 96 -4.00 -18.80 -7.94
C LEU A 96 -3.26 -17.89 -8.92
N LEU A 97 -2.12 -17.31 -8.50
CA LEU A 97 -1.27 -16.51 -9.37
C LEU A 97 -0.66 -17.32 -10.52
N ASP A 98 -0.20 -18.55 -10.24
CA ASP A 98 0.33 -19.44 -11.28
C ASP A 98 -0.73 -19.76 -12.34
N THR A 99 -1.95 -20.08 -11.92
CA THR A 99 -3.08 -20.32 -12.83
C THR A 99 -3.43 -19.07 -13.63
N ALA A 100 -3.54 -17.90 -12.99
CA ALA A 100 -3.86 -16.65 -13.68
C ALA A 100 -2.77 -16.26 -14.71
N ALA A 101 -1.50 -16.52 -14.39
CA ALA A 101 -0.36 -16.24 -15.25
C ALA A 101 -0.35 -17.04 -16.57
N GLU A 102 -1.14 -18.11 -16.68
CA GLU A 102 -1.27 -18.86 -17.94
C GLU A 102 -1.98 -18.06 -19.04
N THR A 103 -2.86 -17.13 -18.65
CA THR A 103 -3.73 -16.40 -19.59
C THR A 103 -3.69 -14.88 -19.43
N ASP A 104 -3.20 -14.36 -18.29
CA ASP A 104 -3.11 -12.92 -18.02
C ASP A 104 -1.64 -12.44 -17.93
N ALA A 105 -1.31 -11.42 -18.71
CA ALA A 105 0.06 -10.89 -18.81
C ALA A 105 0.52 -10.16 -17.54
N ILE A 106 -0.41 -9.54 -16.79
CA ILE A 106 -0.10 -8.85 -15.54
C ILE A 106 0.24 -9.88 -14.45
N ALA A 107 -0.57 -10.93 -14.33
CA ALA A 107 -0.31 -12.08 -13.47
C ALA A 107 1.03 -12.76 -13.82
N ALA A 108 1.32 -12.95 -15.10
CA ALA A 108 2.60 -13.51 -15.55
C ALA A 108 3.80 -12.63 -15.15
N ALA A 109 3.68 -11.30 -15.25
CA ALA A 109 4.72 -10.38 -14.81
C ALA A 109 4.94 -10.44 -13.28
N HIS A 110 3.86 -10.48 -12.49
CA HIS A 110 3.93 -10.65 -11.03
C HIS A 110 4.63 -11.97 -10.65
N ARG A 111 4.23 -13.07 -11.29
CA ARG A 111 4.84 -14.39 -11.11
C ARG A 111 6.34 -14.36 -11.41
N ALA A 112 6.72 -13.84 -12.58
CA ALA A 112 8.12 -13.76 -12.99
C ALA A 112 8.98 -12.92 -12.03
N LEU A 113 8.41 -11.87 -11.43
CA LEU A 113 9.12 -11.07 -10.42
C LEU A 113 9.26 -11.80 -9.09
N LEU A 114 8.23 -12.54 -8.65
CA LEU A 114 8.32 -13.39 -7.46
C LEU A 114 9.33 -14.52 -7.62
N ASP A 115 9.41 -15.13 -8.79
CA ASP A 115 10.36 -16.23 -9.08
C ASP A 115 11.83 -15.76 -8.98
N LYS A 116 12.09 -14.44 -9.11
CA LYS A 116 13.41 -13.84 -8.88
C LYS A 116 13.71 -13.59 -7.39
N MET A 117 12.72 -13.67 -6.50
CA MET A 117 12.90 -13.44 -5.07
C MET A 117 13.29 -14.73 -4.35
N THR A 118 14.22 -14.64 -3.41
CA THR A 118 14.57 -15.76 -2.52
C THR A 118 13.65 -15.75 -1.29
N LEU A 119 12.55 -16.49 -1.36
CA LEU A 119 11.50 -16.53 -0.34
C LEU A 119 11.35 -17.93 0.28
N THR A 120 10.87 -17.96 1.51
CA THR A 120 10.34 -19.15 2.19
C THR A 120 8.93 -19.50 1.68
N ASP A 121 8.41 -20.66 2.07
CA ASP A 121 7.08 -21.14 1.68
C ASP A 121 5.93 -20.24 2.15
N ASP A 122 6.14 -19.40 3.17
CA ASP A 122 5.19 -18.40 3.67
C ASP A 122 5.42 -16.98 3.13
N GLY A 123 6.36 -16.84 2.18
CA GLY A 123 6.65 -15.60 1.47
C GLY A 123 7.61 -14.63 2.17
N ALA A 124 8.24 -15.05 3.28
CA ALA A 124 9.26 -14.26 3.97
C ALA A 124 10.62 -14.37 3.25
N PRO A 125 11.53 -13.38 3.38
CA PRO A 125 12.87 -13.55 2.84
C PRO A 125 13.63 -14.65 3.60
N VAL A 126 14.42 -15.46 2.89
CA VAL A 126 15.24 -16.52 3.52
C VAL A 126 16.39 -15.94 4.36
N ASP A 127 17.04 -14.87 3.87
CA ASP A 127 18.15 -14.21 4.56
C ASP A 127 17.96 -12.68 4.50
N PRO A 128 17.48 -12.05 5.59
CA PRO A 128 17.24 -10.61 5.60
C PRO A 128 18.56 -9.83 5.66
N ALA A 129 18.67 -8.80 4.81
CA ALA A 129 19.82 -7.91 4.80
C ALA A 129 20.05 -7.24 6.17
N GLN A 130 21.32 -7.01 6.51
CA GLN A 130 21.71 -6.31 7.72
C GLN A 130 21.76 -4.80 7.50
N ALA A 131 21.29 -4.04 8.49
CA ALA A 131 21.30 -2.58 8.44
C ALA A 131 22.56 -2.00 9.06
N GLU A 132 23.14 -1.00 8.40
CA GLU A 132 24.26 -0.22 8.90
C GLU A 132 23.76 1.01 9.65
N THR A 133 24.23 1.25 10.87
CA THR A 133 23.91 2.49 11.60
C THR A 133 24.69 3.67 11.02
N ILE A 134 23.97 4.65 10.46
CA ILE A 134 24.52 5.88 9.88
C ILE A 134 24.27 7.13 10.74
N GLY A 135 23.47 7.01 11.79
CA GLY A 135 23.24 8.06 12.80
C GLY A 135 22.89 7.45 14.15
N LYS A 136 23.32 8.07 15.26
CA LYS A 136 23.10 7.55 16.63
C LYS A 136 22.07 8.32 17.45
N THR A 137 21.78 9.57 17.11
CA THR A 137 20.76 10.40 17.78
C THR A 137 20.06 11.29 16.76
N PRO A 138 18.97 10.82 16.14
CA PRO A 138 18.31 9.52 16.35
C PRO A 138 19.13 8.34 15.82
N ASP A 139 18.82 7.11 16.25
CA ASP A 139 19.30 5.91 15.57
C ASP A 139 18.70 5.89 14.15
N VAL A 140 19.58 6.02 13.16
CA VAL A 140 19.23 5.95 11.74
C VAL A 140 20.07 4.86 11.12
N ARG A 141 19.39 3.92 10.47
CA ARG A 141 20.00 2.77 9.82
C ARG A 141 19.75 2.81 8.32
N HIS A 142 20.71 2.35 7.54
CA HIS A 142 20.66 2.27 6.08
C HIS A 142 20.86 0.83 5.62
N ILE A 143 20.15 0.44 4.58
CA ILE A 143 20.39 -0.80 3.85
C ILE A 143 20.49 -0.44 2.37
N ALA A 144 21.65 -0.71 1.78
CA ALA A 144 21.86 -0.50 0.35
C ALA A 144 21.10 -1.57 -0.46
N ARG A 145 20.37 -1.16 -1.50
CA ARG A 145 19.68 -2.04 -2.47
C ARG A 145 18.83 -3.13 -1.79
N LEU A 146 18.06 -2.76 -0.76
CA LEU A 146 17.11 -3.68 -0.11
C LEU A 146 16.08 -4.20 -1.13
N PHE A 147 15.64 -3.33 -2.04
CA PHE A 147 14.81 -3.69 -3.18
C PHE A 147 15.64 -3.59 -4.48
N THR A 148 15.34 -4.46 -5.43
CA THR A 148 15.87 -4.37 -6.80
C THR A 148 15.15 -3.27 -7.59
N GLN A 149 15.72 -2.88 -8.72
CA GLN A 149 15.10 -1.88 -9.60
C GLN A 149 13.73 -2.35 -10.14
N ASP A 150 13.59 -3.63 -10.50
CA ASP A 150 12.32 -4.21 -10.95
C ASP A 150 11.25 -4.16 -9.86
N GLU A 151 11.64 -4.45 -8.60
CA GLU A 151 10.74 -4.36 -7.43
C GLU A 151 10.31 -2.92 -7.14
N CYS A 152 11.24 -1.96 -7.23
CA CYS A 152 10.94 -0.54 -7.09
C CYS A 152 9.97 -0.04 -8.17
N LEU A 153 10.20 -0.43 -9.41
CA LEU A 153 9.34 -0.08 -10.54
C LEU A 153 7.94 -0.69 -10.37
N HIS A 154 7.86 -1.94 -9.90
CA HIS A 154 6.59 -2.61 -9.60
C HIS A 154 5.77 -1.82 -8.56
N ILE A 155 6.39 -1.42 -7.45
CA ILE A 155 5.72 -0.58 -6.44
C ILE A 155 5.23 0.74 -7.05
N ALA A 156 6.06 1.41 -7.86
CA ALA A 156 5.67 2.66 -8.49
C ALA A 156 4.46 2.48 -9.44
N HIS A 157 4.44 1.39 -10.23
CA HIS A 157 3.31 1.05 -11.10
C HIS A 157 2.02 0.77 -10.33
N CYS A 158 2.07 0.00 -9.24
CA CYS A 158 0.89 -0.29 -8.41
C CYS A 158 0.21 0.98 -7.86
N ALA A 159 0.95 2.09 -7.75
CA ALA A 159 0.50 3.34 -7.19
C ALA A 159 0.25 4.46 -8.22
N ALA A 160 0.71 4.32 -9.47
CA ALA A 160 0.86 5.43 -10.40
C ALA A 160 -0.46 6.15 -10.75
N ASP A 161 -1.53 5.39 -11.00
CA ASP A 161 -2.88 5.88 -11.32
C ASP A 161 -3.64 6.43 -10.10
N MET A 162 -3.18 6.11 -8.88
CA MET A 162 -3.76 6.58 -7.64
C MET A 162 -3.10 7.84 -7.09
N LEU A 163 -1.99 8.30 -7.67
CA LEU A 163 -1.27 9.47 -7.18
C LEU A 163 -2.13 10.73 -7.27
N GLN A 164 -2.42 11.32 -6.11
CA GLN A 164 -3.12 12.59 -5.99
C GLN A 164 -2.28 13.59 -5.19
N PRO A 165 -2.41 14.90 -5.43
CA PRO A 165 -1.78 15.91 -4.60
C PRO A 165 -2.10 15.70 -3.13
N ALA A 166 -1.12 15.90 -2.24
CA ALA A 166 -1.38 15.85 -0.80
C ALA A 166 -2.32 16.99 -0.40
N MET A 167 -3.50 16.64 0.12
CA MET A 167 -4.52 17.57 0.60
C MET A 167 -4.68 17.46 2.12
N VAL A 168 -5.10 18.55 2.76
CA VAL A 168 -5.60 18.57 4.14
C VAL A 168 -6.96 19.27 4.16
N ALA A 169 -7.79 18.92 5.13
CA ALA A 169 -8.96 19.73 5.43
C ALA A 169 -8.49 21.05 6.06
N ASP A 170 -8.87 22.17 5.46
CA ASP A 170 -8.64 23.49 6.02
C ASP A 170 -9.39 23.59 7.38
N PRO A 171 -8.70 23.88 8.50
CA PRO A 171 -9.35 23.89 9.82
C PRO A 171 -10.46 24.94 9.98
N GLN A 172 -10.47 25.99 9.15
CA GLN A 172 -11.44 27.08 9.23
C GLN A 172 -12.62 26.86 8.27
N THR A 173 -12.35 26.36 7.07
CA THR A 173 -13.36 26.25 6.00
C THR A 173 -13.83 24.81 5.72
N GLY A 174 -13.12 23.80 6.24
CA GLY A 174 -13.39 22.38 5.99
C GLY A 174 -13.12 21.92 4.55
N ARG A 175 -12.68 22.82 3.67
CA ARG A 175 -12.38 22.51 2.27
C ARG A 175 -11.05 21.76 2.17
N ASN A 176 -10.95 20.86 1.21
CA ASN A 176 -9.67 20.25 0.87
C ASN A 176 -8.76 21.32 0.24
N VAL A 177 -7.67 21.65 0.92
CA VAL A 177 -6.63 22.57 0.45
C VAL A 177 -5.31 21.82 0.30
N PRO A 178 -4.40 22.26 -0.59
CA PRO A 178 -3.05 21.68 -0.70
C PRO A 178 -2.35 21.69 0.66
N ASN A 179 -1.74 20.57 1.01
CA ASN A 179 -1.08 20.42 2.30
C ASN A 179 0.16 21.34 2.38
N PRO A 180 0.20 22.31 3.32
CA PRO A 180 1.30 23.27 3.40
C PRO A 180 2.59 22.67 3.97
N VAL A 181 2.51 21.49 4.58
CA VAL A 181 3.60 20.76 5.21
C VAL A 181 4.21 19.75 4.24
N ARG A 182 3.38 19.03 3.47
CA ARG A 182 3.80 18.05 2.47
C ARG A 182 3.21 18.42 1.11
N THR A 183 4.04 18.81 0.16
CA THR A 183 3.59 19.27 -1.15
C THR A 183 3.73 18.22 -2.25
N SER A 184 3.95 16.94 -1.90
CA SER A 184 4.08 15.81 -2.83
C SER A 184 2.73 15.34 -3.38
N ASP A 185 2.77 14.53 -4.43
CA ASP A 185 1.66 13.59 -4.69
C ASP A 185 1.83 12.36 -3.79
N GLY A 186 0.73 11.68 -3.48
CA GLY A 186 0.73 10.47 -2.68
C GLY A 186 -0.35 9.48 -3.08
N ALA A 187 -0.07 8.21 -2.84
CA ALA A 187 -0.99 7.09 -2.98
C ALA A 187 -0.75 6.09 -1.85
N VAL A 188 -1.74 5.24 -1.56
CA VAL A 188 -1.62 4.14 -0.61
C VAL A 188 -1.99 2.86 -1.34
N ILE A 189 -1.10 1.87 -1.33
CA ILE A 189 -1.38 0.54 -1.90
C ILE A 189 -2.26 -0.22 -0.90
N GLY A 190 -3.57 -0.12 -1.10
CA GLY A 190 -4.57 -0.78 -0.27
C GLY A 190 -4.63 -2.30 -0.46
N PRO A 191 -5.42 -3.01 0.37
CA PRO A 191 -5.44 -4.47 0.42
C PRO A 191 -5.88 -5.16 -0.88
N THR A 192 -6.60 -4.48 -1.76
CA THR A 192 -7.00 -5.00 -3.08
C THR A 192 -5.92 -4.87 -4.15
N ARG A 193 -4.94 -3.98 -3.94
CA ARG A 193 -3.81 -3.73 -4.86
C ARG A 193 -2.47 -4.21 -4.29
N GLU A 194 -2.49 -4.79 -3.10
CA GLU A 194 -1.33 -5.38 -2.44
C GLU A 194 -0.99 -6.72 -3.09
N THR A 195 -0.42 -6.67 -4.30
CA THR A 195 0.04 -7.84 -5.06
C THR A 195 0.97 -8.74 -4.22
N LEU A 196 1.13 -10.02 -4.57
CA LEU A 196 2.05 -10.92 -3.84
C LEU A 196 3.49 -10.38 -3.82
N VAL A 197 3.92 -9.71 -4.89
CA VAL A 197 5.22 -9.01 -4.92
C VAL A 197 5.30 -7.99 -3.79
N VAL A 198 4.32 -7.08 -3.69
CA VAL A 198 4.27 -6.06 -2.62
C VAL A 198 4.20 -6.71 -1.24
N GLN A 199 3.47 -7.83 -1.10
CA GLN A 199 3.37 -8.56 0.16
C GLN A 199 4.68 -9.25 0.57
N ALA A 200 5.44 -9.81 -0.37
CA ALA A 200 6.79 -10.33 -0.10
C ALA A 200 7.73 -9.20 0.31
N LEU A 201 7.65 -8.04 -0.35
CA LEU A 201 8.42 -6.85 0.03
C LEU A 201 8.04 -6.33 1.41
N ASN A 202 6.75 -6.34 1.79
CA ASN A 202 6.30 -5.99 3.14
C ASN A 202 6.84 -6.96 4.20
N ARG A 203 6.89 -8.27 3.90
CA ARG A 203 7.54 -9.27 4.77
C ARG A 203 9.05 -9.04 4.86
N ARG A 204 9.70 -8.63 3.76
CA ARG A 204 11.13 -8.25 3.75
C ARG A 204 11.41 -7.05 4.63
N LEU A 205 10.58 -6.00 4.54
CA LEU A 205 10.66 -4.84 5.42
C LEU A 205 10.50 -5.25 6.89
N ALA A 206 9.53 -6.12 7.18
CA ALA A 206 9.29 -6.61 8.53
C ALA A 206 10.48 -7.40 9.09
N ALA A 207 11.11 -8.25 8.27
CA ALA A 207 12.27 -9.03 8.66
C ALA A 207 13.48 -8.15 9.01
N VAL A 208 13.82 -7.15 8.17
CA VAL A 208 14.96 -6.24 8.45
C VAL A 208 14.71 -5.30 9.62
N THR A 209 13.44 -5.10 10.00
CA THR A 209 13.07 -4.35 11.20
C THR A 209 12.84 -5.22 12.42
N GLY A 210 12.90 -6.55 12.33
CA GLY A 210 12.61 -7.45 13.46
C GLY A 210 11.18 -7.29 13.99
N THR A 211 10.21 -7.11 13.10
CA THR A 211 8.78 -6.93 13.42
C THR A 211 7.90 -7.92 12.66
N ASP A 212 6.66 -8.10 13.07
CA ASP A 212 5.66 -8.84 12.32
C ASP A 212 5.13 -8.01 11.15
N TRP A 213 4.95 -8.61 9.97
CA TRP A 213 4.49 -7.90 8.76
C TRP A 213 3.10 -7.27 8.95
N ARG A 214 2.27 -7.84 9.82
CA ARG A 214 0.94 -7.33 10.18
C ARG A 214 1.01 -6.07 11.02
N GLN A 215 2.15 -5.72 11.62
CA GLN A 215 2.33 -4.44 12.30
C GLN A 215 2.44 -3.27 11.32
N GLY A 216 2.74 -3.52 10.05
CA GLY A 216 2.93 -2.45 9.09
C GLY A 216 1.61 -1.91 8.51
N GLU A 217 1.49 -0.58 8.42
CA GLU A 217 0.44 0.08 7.65
C GLU A 217 0.64 -0.11 6.15
N ALA A 218 -0.44 -0.14 5.36
CA ALA A 218 -0.40 -0.16 3.90
C ALA A 218 0.70 0.76 3.30
N LEU A 219 1.44 0.24 2.32
CA LEU A 219 2.61 0.95 1.76
C LEU A 219 2.17 2.27 1.11
N SER A 220 2.71 3.39 1.58
CA SER A 220 2.42 4.70 1.02
C SER A 220 3.48 5.06 -0.01
N VAL A 221 3.08 5.41 -1.23
CA VAL A 221 3.98 5.84 -2.30
C VAL A 221 3.85 7.35 -2.47
N LEU A 222 4.98 8.04 -2.53
CA LEU A 222 5.08 9.50 -2.61
C LEU A 222 5.89 9.87 -3.85
N ARG A 223 5.45 10.92 -4.56
CA ARG A 223 6.14 11.48 -5.72
C ARG A 223 6.40 12.97 -5.52
N TYR A 224 7.67 13.37 -5.63
CA TYR A 224 8.12 14.76 -5.49
C TYR A 224 8.72 15.25 -6.81
N ARG A 225 8.10 16.30 -7.37
CA ARG A 225 8.59 17.09 -8.51
C ARG A 225 9.50 18.23 -8.02
N PRO A 226 10.23 18.92 -8.92
CA PRO A 226 11.06 20.05 -8.53
C PRO A 226 10.28 21.10 -7.72
N GLY A 227 10.87 21.55 -6.61
CA GLY A 227 10.27 22.47 -5.64
C GLY A 227 9.37 21.82 -4.58
N GLN A 228 8.90 20.58 -4.79
CA GLN A 228 8.11 19.87 -3.77
C GLN A 228 9.01 19.32 -2.65
N GLN A 229 8.47 19.30 -1.44
CA GLN A 229 9.19 18.93 -0.22
C GLN A 229 8.24 18.37 0.85
N PHE A 230 8.83 17.90 1.96
CA PHE A 230 8.10 17.63 3.19
C PHE A 230 8.81 18.36 4.33
N ARG A 231 8.13 19.36 4.90
CA ARG A 231 8.64 20.15 6.03
C ARG A 231 8.94 19.26 7.26
N PRO A 232 9.79 19.76 8.19
CA PRO A 232 10.17 19.01 9.38
C PRO A 232 8.97 18.47 10.18
N HIS A 233 8.99 17.18 10.47
CA HIS A 233 7.95 16.47 11.22
C HIS A 233 8.53 15.25 11.95
N VAL A 234 7.69 14.62 12.79
CA VAL A 234 7.93 13.27 13.33
C VAL A 234 6.83 12.36 12.81
N ASP A 235 7.13 11.07 12.67
CA ASP A 235 6.16 10.09 12.17
C ASP A 235 5.24 9.54 13.25
N ALA A 236 5.57 9.76 14.53
CA ALA A 236 4.71 9.39 15.65
C ALA A 236 3.36 10.09 15.56
N LEU A 237 2.29 9.34 15.83
CA LEU A 237 0.91 9.81 15.78
C LEU A 237 0.52 10.51 17.08
N PRO A 238 -0.30 11.58 17.00
CA PRO A 238 -0.90 12.17 18.19
C PRO A 238 -1.97 11.24 18.77
N ALA A 239 -1.95 11.04 20.09
CA ALA A 239 -3.02 10.41 20.88
C ALA A 239 -3.59 9.10 20.29
N THR A 240 -2.79 8.03 20.21
CA THR A 240 -3.22 6.71 19.73
C THR A 240 -2.85 5.58 20.70
N GLY A 241 -3.70 4.57 20.82
CA GLY A 241 -3.42 3.32 21.56
C GLY A 241 -2.53 2.32 20.81
N ASN A 242 -2.21 2.57 19.52
CA ASN A 242 -1.32 1.74 18.72
C ASN A 242 -0.34 2.64 17.94
N GLN A 243 0.75 3.05 18.61
CA GLN A 243 1.70 4.02 18.08
C GLN A 243 2.51 3.46 16.90
N ARG A 244 2.92 4.33 15.96
CA ARG A 244 3.98 4.05 14.99
C ARG A 244 5.32 4.01 15.72
N ILE A 245 5.92 2.84 15.83
CA ILE A 245 7.17 2.64 16.56
C ILE A 245 8.41 2.77 15.67
N ARG A 246 8.25 2.59 14.35
CA ARG A 246 9.36 2.58 13.40
C ARG A 246 8.88 3.01 12.02
N THR A 247 9.76 3.66 11.27
CA THR A 247 9.54 4.00 9.86
C THR A 247 10.61 3.36 9.00
N VAL A 248 10.20 2.85 7.83
CA VAL A 248 11.10 2.50 6.74
C VAL A 248 10.77 3.35 5.51
N LEU A 249 11.77 4.05 5.00
CA LEU A 249 11.72 4.81 3.76
C LEU A 249 12.51 4.07 2.70
N VAL A 250 11.89 3.68 1.58
CA VAL A 250 12.55 3.02 0.46
C VAL A 250 12.51 3.91 -0.78
N TYR A 251 13.67 4.13 -1.39
CA TYR A 251 13.81 5.03 -2.53
C TYR A 251 13.60 4.25 -3.82
N LEU A 252 12.63 4.68 -4.64
CA LEU A 252 12.14 3.87 -5.75
C LEU A 252 12.81 4.20 -7.09
N ASN A 253 13.61 5.26 -7.17
CA ASN A 253 14.30 5.63 -8.39
C ASN A 253 15.55 6.49 -8.14
N ASP A 254 16.43 6.54 -9.14
CA ASP A 254 17.51 7.50 -9.28
C ASP A 254 17.08 8.63 -10.25
N GLY A 255 18.02 9.51 -10.61
CA GLY A 255 17.79 10.54 -11.64
C GLY A 255 17.12 11.81 -11.13
N PHE A 256 17.22 12.09 -9.84
CA PHE A 256 16.81 13.36 -9.23
C PHE A 256 17.97 14.00 -8.45
N SER A 257 17.92 15.32 -8.25
CA SER A 257 18.84 16.07 -7.39
C SER A 257 18.06 16.83 -6.31
N GLY A 258 18.72 17.20 -5.22
CA GLY A 258 18.03 17.62 -4.00
C GLY A 258 17.24 16.44 -3.41
N GLY A 259 16.19 16.71 -2.64
CA GLY A 259 15.29 15.64 -2.19
C GLY A 259 15.84 14.77 -1.04
N ALA A 260 16.89 15.18 -0.34
CA ALA A 260 17.47 14.38 0.75
C ALA A 260 16.47 14.18 1.89
N THR A 261 16.55 13.04 2.57
CA THR A 261 15.93 12.92 3.90
C THR A 261 16.91 13.50 4.92
N PHE A 262 16.52 14.61 5.54
CA PHE A 262 17.33 15.38 6.47
C PHE A 262 16.82 15.20 7.90
N PHE A 263 17.66 14.65 8.78
CA PHE A 263 17.38 14.56 10.22
C PHE A 263 17.96 15.79 10.93
N LEU A 264 17.09 16.57 11.56
CA LEU A 264 17.44 17.90 12.05
C LEU A 264 18.38 17.83 13.28
N ASN A 265 18.17 16.83 14.14
CA ASN A 265 18.85 16.75 15.43
C ASN A 265 20.38 16.57 15.31
N ASN A 266 20.84 15.83 14.31
CA ASN A 266 22.26 15.53 14.08
C ASN A 266 22.78 16.03 12.72
N ALA A 267 21.97 16.81 12.01
CA ALA A 267 22.25 17.29 10.65
C ALA A 267 22.59 16.20 9.61
N LEU A 268 22.16 14.95 9.85
CA LEU A 268 22.36 13.84 8.92
C LEU A 268 21.50 14.04 7.66
N ARG A 269 22.13 14.03 6.49
CA ARG A 269 21.46 14.02 5.19
C ARG A 269 21.65 12.67 4.53
N VAL A 270 20.56 12.04 4.15
CA VAL A 270 20.57 10.80 3.39
C VAL A 270 20.11 11.10 1.97
N MET A 271 21.02 10.88 1.02
CA MET A 271 20.76 10.90 -0.43
C MET A 271 21.03 9.50 -1.00
N PRO A 272 20.06 8.60 -0.92
CA PRO A 272 20.29 7.21 -1.26
C PRO A 272 19.78 6.89 -2.68
N ARG A 273 20.20 5.72 -3.17
CA ARG A 273 19.96 5.26 -4.55
C ARG A 273 18.67 4.45 -4.67
N THR A 274 18.26 4.13 -5.90
CA THR A 274 17.17 3.17 -6.13
C THR A 274 17.38 1.90 -5.31
N GLY A 275 16.34 1.49 -4.58
CA GLY A 275 16.32 0.27 -3.78
C GLY A 275 16.83 0.42 -2.35
N ASP A 276 17.51 1.51 -2.02
CA ASP A 276 18.01 1.74 -0.68
C ASP A 276 16.87 1.99 0.31
N ALA A 277 17.07 1.53 1.54
CA ALA A 277 16.15 1.75 2.66
C ALA A 277 16.80 2.56 3.78
N VAL A 278 16.02 3.43 4.40
CA VAL A 278 16.37 4.18 5.62
C VAL A 278 15.38 3.82 6.71
N ILE A 279 15.88 3.40 7.86
CA ILE A 279 15.10 2.90 9.00
C ILE A 279 15.40 3.78 10.22
N PHE A 280 14.37 4.19 10.95
CA PHE A 280 14.52 4.90 12.23
C PHE A 280 13.36 4.60 13.17
N ASP A 281 13.64 4.66 14.47
CA ASP A 281 12.68 4.31 15.53
C ASP A 281 11.99 5.57 16.05
N ASN A 282 10.67 5.64 15.87
CA ASN A 282 9.84 6.81 16.22
C ASN A 282 9.60 6.95 17.73
N VAL A 283 9.93 5.91 18.50
CA VAL A 283 9.79 5.85 19.95
C VAL A 283 11.09 5.37 20.57
N ARG A 284 11.36 5.85 21.78
CA ARG A 284 12.47 5.37 22.61
C ARG A 284 12.12 4.00 23.23
N PRO A 285 13.09 3.30 23.84
CA PRO A 285 12.82 2.03 24.51
C PRO A 285 11.75 2.08 25.62
N ASP A 286 11.50 3.26 26.20
CA ASP A 286 10.44 3.49 27.18
C ASP A 286 9.04 3.69 26.54
N GLY A 287 8.94 3.62 25.21
CA GLY A 287 7.71 3.81 24.44
C GLY A 287 7.33 5.27 24.21
N ALA A 288 8.05 6.24 24.78
CA ALA A 288 7.79 7.65 24.54
C ALA A 288 8.25 8.07 23.14
N VAL A 289 7.54 9.02 22.53
CA VAL A 289 7.88 9.57 21.21
C VAL A 289 9.31 10.13 21.23
N ASP A 290 10.15 9.65 20.31
CA ASP A 290 11.50 10.15 20.15
C ASP A 290 11.48 11.39 19.23
N ARG A 291 11.53 12.58 19.85
CA ARG A 291 11.55 13.86 19.12
C ARG A 291 12.87 14.10 18.37
N THR A 292 13.93 13.37 18.67
CA THR A 292 15.20 13.50 17.92
C THR A 292 15.05 12.98 16.48
N THR A 293 14.05 12.15 16.20
CA THR A 293 13.68 11.68 14.85
C THR A 293 13.08 12.74 13.93
N GLN A 294 12.98 14.00 14.38
CA GLN A 294 12.46 15.05 13.54
C GLN A 294 13.24 15.13 12.23
N HIS A 295 12.54 14.94 11.13
CA HIS A 295 13.13 14.85 9.81
C HIS A 295 12.29 15.57 8.76
N ALA A 296 12.91 15.86 7.63
CA ALA A 296 12.30 16.54 6.49
C ALA A 296 12.71 15.84 5.19
N GLY A 297 11.86 15.92 4.17
CA GLY A 297 12.27 15.70 2.79
C GLY A 297 12.65 17.05 2.19
N GLU A 298 13.95 17.30 1.98
CA GLU A 298 14.43 18.53 1.35
C GLU A 298 13.82 18.71 -0.06
N PRO A 299 13.75 19.95 -0.59
CA PRO A 299 13.21 20.18 -1.93
C PRO A 299 13.97 19.39 -3.00
N VAL A 300 13.22 18.77 -3.91
CA VAL A 300 13.79 18.26 -5.17
C VAL A 300 14.17 19.47 -6.04
N THR A 301 15.36 19.49 -6.61
CA THR A 301 15.85 20.59 -7.47
C THR A 301 15.78 20.24 -8.95
N SER A 302 15.96 18.96 -9.32
CA SER A 302 15.80 18.46 -10.69
C SER A 302 15.34 17.00 -10.68
N GLY A 303 14.74 16.55 -11.79
CA GLY A 303 14.16 15.20 -11.89
C GLY A 303 12.89 15.02 -11.06
N VAL A 304 12.51 13.77 -10.80
CA VAL A 304 11.34 13.41 -9.97
C VAL A 304 11.75 12.32 -8.99
N LYS A 305 11.53 12.53 -7.70
CA LYS A 305 11.81 11.54 -6.65
C LYS A 305 10.55 10.72 -6.34
N TRP A 306 10.69 9.41 -6.31
CA TRP A 306 9.70 8.45 -5.84
C TRP A 306 10.18 7.75 -4.57
N LEU A 307 9.29 7.62 -3.60
CA LEU A 307 9.58 7.05 -2.29
C LEU A 307 8.42 6.17 -1.85
N ALA A 308 8.72 5.00 -1.29
CA ALA A 308 7.76 4.21 -0.53
C ALA A 308 8.02 4.37 0.97
N THR A 309 6.97 4.59 1.74
CA THR A 309 7.01 4.67 3.20
C THR A 309 6.19 3.54 3.79
N ARG A 310 6.82 2.77 4.68
CA ARG A 310 6.16 1.79 5.53
C ARG A 310 6.27 2.28 6.98
N TRP A 311 5.14 2.65 7.56
CA TRP A 311 5.04 2.89 9.00
C TRP A 311 4.71 1.58 9.71
N ILE A 312 5.42 1.29 10.79
CA ILE A 312 5.25 0.06 11.59
C ILE A 312 4.67 0.43 12.95
N ARG A 313 3.58 -0.24 13.32
CA ARG A 313 2.82 -0.05 14.56
C ARG A 313 3.36 -0.91 15.71
N ALA A 314 3.04 -0.53 16.94
CA ALA A 314 3.40 -1.30 18.14
C ALA A 314 2.76 -2.69 18.16
N ARG A 315 1.54 -2.82 17.61
CA ARG A 315 0.76 -4.06 17.50
C ARG A 315 0.24 -4.24 16.07
N PRO A 316 -0.18 -5.47 15.67
CA PRO A 316 -0.81 -5.70 14.37
C PRO A 316 -1.86 -4.63 14.03
N PHE A 317 -1.95 -4.28 12.74
CA PHE A 317 -2.78 -3.21 12.22
C PHE A 317 -3.65 -3.75 11.08
N SER A 318 -4.96 -3.53 11.19
CA SER A 318 -5.90 -3.89 10.15
C SER A 318 -6.38 -2.64 9.41
N VAL A 319 -6.15 -2.62 8.10
CA VAL A 319 -6.66 -1.58 7.19
C VAL A 319 -8.19 -1.53 7.13
N TRP A 320 -8.87 -2.61 7.52
CA TRP A 320 -10.33 -2.73 7.47
C TRP A 320 -11.03 -2.21 8.73
N THR A 321 -10.39 -2.31 9.90
CA THR A 321 -11.00 -1.96 11.20
C THR A 321 -10.35 -0.75 11.87
N GLY A 322 -9.21 -0.27 11.34
CA GLY A 322 -8.53 0.92 11.81
C GLY A 322 -7.59 0.70 13.01
N PRO A 323 -6.87 1.75 13.44
CA PRO A 323 -5.78 1.65 14.41
C PRO A 323 -6.20 1.28 15.84
N GLU A 324 -7.47 1.51 16.20
CA GLU A 324 -7.99 1.35 17.57
C GLU A 324 -8.55 -0.05 17.84
N ASN A 325 -8.89 -0.82 16.79
CA ASN A 325 -9.66 -2.06 16.91
C ASN A 325 -8.88 -3.33 16.54
N ALA A 326 -7.57 -3.24 16.38
CA ALA A 326 -6.74 -4.43 16.23
C ALA A 326 -6.55 -5.05 17.62
N ALA A 327 -7.29 -6.14 17.87
CA ALA A 327 -7.25 -6.94 19.08
C ALA A 327 -5.89 -7.67 19.21
#